data_AF-A0A519LR94-F1
#
_entry.id   AF-A0A519LR94-F1
#
_cell.length_a   1.000
_cell.length_b   1.000
_cell.length_c   1.000
_cell.angle_alpha   90.00
_cell.angle_beta   90.00
_cell.angle_gamma   90.00
#
_symmetry.space_group_name_H-M   'P 1'
#
loop_
_entity.id
_entity.type
_entity.pdbx_description
1 polymer ?
#
loop_
_entity_poly.entity_id
_entity_poly.type
_entity_poly.pdbx_seq_one_letter_code
_entity_poly.pdbx_strand_id
1 'polypeptide(L)'
;MKKTKIKLFSNVDPKVYISLGILLIISLIVLIYQYTRHVDCENAKFIIHSDEFMINRVVEFYDNTDGAKSWEWDFGDSTAIDIRQRTLHKYKKPGDYIVRLKINGNCSHEKLITISSISQQIGYLPTIISPNVVTVGETINFDAAKEGGESWEWSFGETTRTDALERNPSYKFKSVGEKKITLIVNGDVEHTAVKTIYVAPKTIRAKQNLDIKSYEFEQPHVAFSLPVGAAQKDPLVDMLQYIPVSPKSKSKKDSLALEKKAPEISNEQMQLLLNQVAAQLKTKDDFKDYVCGKYDIPVVVNDKKLVPFDQFCQLIAGKKIKITALRINKDQKNCIQNLNIQYKVKKMMIWIKE
;
A
#
# COMPACT_ATOMS: atom_id res chain seq x y z
N MET A 1 -52.53 -5.69 -67.56
CA MET A 1 -51.83 -5.10 -66.40
C MET A 1 -51.85 -3.58 -66.51
N LYS A 2 -52.78 -2.92 -65.81
CA LYS A 2 -52.95 -1.46 -65.83
C LYS A 2 -51.85 -0.82 -64.97
N LYS A 3 -50.96 -0.04 -65.60
CA LYS A 3 -50.08 0.90 -64.89
C LYS A 3 -50.97 2.02 -64.32
N THR A 4 -51.32 1.91 -63.05
CA THR A 4 -52.04 2.94 -62.31
C THR A 4 -51.10 4.15 -62.18
N LYS A 5 -51.23 5.13 -63.09
CA LYS A 5 -50.55 6.42 -62.95
C LYS A 5 -51.25 7.15 -61.80
N ILE A 6 -50.59 7.19 -60.65
CA ILE A 6 -51.00 7.99 -59.49
C ILE A 6 -51.03 9.45 -59.97
N LYS A 7 -52.22 9.99 -60.25
CA LYS A 7 -52.42 11.42 -60.50
C LYS A 7 -52.41 12.14 -59.17
N LEU A 8 -51.21 12.38 -58.63
CA LEU A 8 -51.05 13.40 -57.59
C LEU A 8 -51.33 14.76 -58.28
N PHE A 9 -52.30 15.51 -57.75
CA PHE A 9 -52.84 16.80 -58.21
C PHE A 9 -52.83 17.05 -59.74
N SER A 10 -53.99 16.83 -60.38
CA SER A 10 -54.18 16.89 -61.85
C SER A 10 -53.98 18.27 -62.52
N ASN A 11 -53.75 19.34 -61.74
CA ASN A 11 -53.70 20.73 -62.23
C ASN A 11 -52.32 21.39 -62.08
N VAL A 12 -51.29 20.62 -61.72
CA VAL A 12 -49.95 21.16 -61.47
C VAL A 12 -49.04 20.83 -62.66
N ASP A 13 -48.30 21.82 -63.14
CA ASP A 13 -47.36 21.67 -64.26
C ASP A 13 -46.33 20.56 -63.95
N PRO A 14 -46.15 19.57 -64.85
CA PRO A 14 -45.13 18.52 -64.71
C PRO A 14 -43.73 19.02 -64.35
N LYS A 15 -43.34 20.23 -64.78
CA LYS A 15 -42.05 20.85 -64.44
C LYS A 15 -41.91 21.15 -62.95
N VAL A 16 -43.02 21.45 -62.26
CA VAL A 16 -43.05 21.71 -60.81
C VAL A 16 -42.79 20.42 -60.01
N TYR A 17 -43.29 19.27 -60.47
CA TYR A 17 -42.97 17.99 -59.83
C TYR A 17 -41.50 17.60 -60.00
N ILE A 18 -40.94 17.88 -61.18
CA ILE A 18 -39.52 17.63 -61.46
C ILE A 18 -38.65 18.54 -60.58
N SER A 19 -38.98 19.83 -60.46
CA SER A 19 -38.22 20.75 -59.61
C SER A 19 -38.31 20.41 -58.13
N LEU A 20 -39.49 20.02 -57.62
CA LEU A 20 -39.67 19.52 -56.26
C LEU A 20 -38.88 18.23 -56.00
N GLY A 21 -38.89 17.30 -56.97
CA GLY A 21 -38.09 16.07 -56.89
C GLY A 21 -36.60 16.33 -56.83
N ILE A 22 -36.09 17.26 -57.65
CA ILE A 22 -34.67 17.67 -57.64
C ILE A 22 -34.31 18.34 -56.30
N LEU A 23 -35.15 19.24 -55.79
CA LEU A 23 -34.92 19.88 -54.48
C LEU A 23 -34.90 18.88 -53.33
N LEU A 24 -35.78 17.88 -53.35
CA LEU A 24 -35.81 16.82 -52.35
C LEU A 24 -34.54 15.97 -52.42
N ILE A 25 -34.07 15.62 -53.62
CA ILE A 25 -32.82 14.88 -53.81
C ILE A 25 -31.62 15.71 -53.34
N ILE A 26 -31.53 17.00 -53.68
CA ILE A 26 -30.45 17.89 -53.20
C ILE A 26 -30.48 17.98 -51.68
N SER A 27 -31.68 18.15 -51.08
CA SER A 27 -31.85 18.18 -49.63
C SER A 27 -31.40 16.87 -48.97
N LEU A 28 -31.75 15.71 -49.56
CA LEU A 28 -31.32 14.39 -49.08
C LEU A 28 -29.78 14.23 -49.19
N ILE A 29 -29.18 14.68 -50.28
CA ILE A 29 -27.71 14.64 -50.47
C ILE A 29 -27.02 15.50 -49.41
N VAL A 30 -27.52 16.72 -49.16
CA VAL A 30 -26.99 17.60 -48.12
C VAL A 30 -27.17 16.98 -46.74
N LEU A 31 -28.32 16.36 -46.47
CA LEU A 31 -28.58 15.70 -45.19
C LEU A 31 -27.68 14.49 -44.98
N ILE A 32 -27.48 13.65 -46.00
CA ILE A 32 -26.54 12.51 -45.96
C ILE A 32 -25.10 13.03 -45.77
N TYR A 33 -24.74 14.11 -46.46
CA TYR A 33 -23.42 14.73 -46.30
C TYR A 33 -23.20 15.28 -44.89
N GLN A 34 -24.21 15.93 -44.29
CA GLN A 34 -24.15 16.40 -42.91
C GLN A 34 -24.10 15.23 -41.92
N TYR A 35 -24.94 14.21 -42.10
CA TYR A 35 -24.99 13.02 -41.25
C TYR A 35 -23.67 12.24 -41.26
N THR A 36 -23.05 12.05 -42.44
CA THR A 36 -21.78 11.32 -42.59
C THR A 36 -20.55 12.09 -42.08
N ARG A 37 -20.69 13.39 -41.82
CA ARG A 37 -19.64 14.25 -41.24
C ARG A 37 -19.96 14.69 -39.81
N HIS A 38 -21.10 14.30 -39.26
CA HIS A 38 -21.46 14.60 -37.89
C HIS A 38 -20.53 13.81 -36.96
N VAL A 39 -19.90 14.52 -36.03
CA VAL A 39 -19.21 13.92 -34.89
C VAL A 39 -19.95 14.40 -33.66
N ASP A 40 -20.45 13.44 -32.87
CA ASP A 40 -21.07 13.75 -31.59
C ASP A 40 -19.98 14.16 -30.60
N CYS A 41 -19.63 15.45 -30.59
CA CYS A 41 -18.61 15.98 -29.70
C CYS A 41 -18.95 15.65 -28.23
N GLU A 42 -20.22 15.67 -27.83
CA GLU A 42 -20.62 15.37 -26.44
C GLU A 42 -20.26 13.95 -25.97
N ASN A 43 -20.05 13.00 -26.89
CA ASN A 43 -19.72 11.62 -26.59
C ASN A 43 -18.25 11.27 -26.86
N ALA A 44 -17.35 12.26 -26.87
CA ALA A 44 -15.94 12.01 -27.12
C ALA A 44 -15.33 11.02 -26.11
N LYS A 45 -14.72 9.95 -26.62
CA LYS A 45 -14.08 8.87 -25.84
C LYS A 45 -12.59 9.14 -25.72
N PHE A 46 -12.25 10.30 -25.17
CA PHE A 46 -10.86 10.66 -24.93
C PHE A 46 -10.37 10.08 -23.59
N ILE A 47 -9.16 9.51 -23.59
CA ILE A 47 -8.63 8.72 -22.48
C ILE A 47 -7.21 9.18 -22.17
N ILE A 48 -6.96 9.43 -20.88
CA ILE A 48 -5.64 9.70 -20.32
C ILE A 48 -5.30 8.54 -19.40
N HIS A 49 -4.21 7.85 -19.68
CA HIS A 49 -3.77 6.68 -18.94
C HIS A 49 -2.33 6.87 -18.44
N SER A 50 -2.12 6.65 -17.15
CA SER A 50 -0.79 6.58 -16.53
C SER A 50 -0.91 5.74 -15.26
N ASP A 51 0.16 5.03 -14.91
CA ASP A 51 0.27 4.35 -13.61
C ASP A 51 0.32 5.38 -12.47
N GLU A 52 1.08 6.46 -12.70
CA GLU A 52 1.29 7.56 -11.74
C GLU A 52 1.40 8.89 -12.49
N PHE A 53 0.73 9.93 -12.00
CA PHE A 53 0.82 11.28 -12.58
C PHE A 53 1.97 12.04 -11.91
N MET A 54 3.19 11.75 -12.36
CA MET A 54 4.44 12.28 -11.78
C MET A 54 5.36 12.87 -12.85
N ILE A 55 6.24 13.80 -12.45
CA ILE A 55 7.25 14.37 -13.37
C ILE A 55 8.09 13.26 -14.02
N ASN A 56 8.49 13.47 -15.28
CA ASN A 56 9.29 12.56 -16.10
C ASN A 56 8.72 11.15 -16.32
N ARG A 57 7.51 10.83 -15.80
CA ARG A 57 6.76 9.62 -16.17
C ARG A 57 6.01 9.83 -17.47
N VAL A 58 5.82 8.73 -18.19
CA VAL A 58 5.08 8.72 -19.45
C VAL A 58 3.60 8.70 -19.13
N VAL A 59 2.87 9.65 -19.69
CA VAL A 59 1.41 9.65 -19.71
C VAL A 59 0.97 9.35 -21.14
N GLU A 60 0.09 8.36 -21.29
CA GLU A 60 -0.51 7.98 -22.56
C GLU A 60 -1.82 8.73 -22.77
N PHE A 61 -1.96 9.34 -23.95
CA PHE A 61 -3.15 10.06 -24.40
C PHE A 61 -3.66 9.38 -25.65
N TYR A 62 -4.94 9.03 -25.67
CA TYR A 62 -5.55 8.51 -26.88
C TYR A 62 -7.04 8.83 -26.96
N ASP A 63 -7.55 8.87 -28.18
CA ASP A 63 -8.95 9.08 -28.47
C ASP A 63 -9.54 7.93 -29.28
N ASN A 64 -10.74 7.51 -28.91
CA ASN A 64 -11.51 6.48 -29.61
C ASN A 64 -12.91 6.98 -29.99
N THR A 65 -13.04 8.27 -30.30
CA THR A 65 -14.32 8.89 -30.64
C THR A 65 -14.77 8.43 -32.03
N ASP A 66 -16.02 7.97 -32.12
CA ASP A 66 -16.59 7.50 -33.39
C ASP A 66 -16.74 8.68 -34.37
N GLY A 67 -16.21 8.54 -35.59
CA GLY A 67 -16.21 9.61 -36.59
C GLY A 67 -15.03 10.60 -36.51
N ALA A 68 -14.10 10.42 -35.56
CA ALA A 68 -12.86 11.19 -35.50
C ALA A 68 -11.94 10.85 -36.70
N LYS A 69 -11.41 11.88 -37.35
CA LYS A 69 -10.50 11.78 -38.51
C LYS A 69 -9.19 12.54 -38.31
N SER A 70 -9.20 13.57 -37.46
CA SER A 70 -7.99 14.31 -37.07
C SER A 70 -8.04 14.63 -35.59
N TRP A 71 -6.85 14.70 -34.97
CA TRP A 71 -6.65 15.01 -33.56
C TRP A 71 -5.61 16.12 -33.45
N GLU A 72 -5.76 17.00 -32.46
CA GLU A 72 -4.75 17.96 -32.03
C GLU A 72 -4.72 17.94 -30.50
N TRP A 73 -3.59 17.54 -29.93
CA TRP A 73 -3.36 17.48 -28.49
C TRP A 73 -2.49 18.66 -28.05
N ASP A 74 -3.03 19.50 -27.17
CA ASP A 74 -2.28 20.48 -26.39
C ASP A 74 -2.18 19.96 -24.95
N PHE A 75 -0.96 19.72 -24.48
CA PHE A 75 -0.70 19.14 -23.17
C PHE A 75 -0.75 20.16 -22.02
N GLY A 76 -0.89 21.46 -22.33
CA GLY A 76 -0.99 22.54 -21.35
C GLY A 76 0.34 22.97 -20.72
N ASP A 77 1.47 22.40 -21.15
CA ASP A 77 2.82 22.69 -20.64
C ASP A 77 3.68 23.50 -21.63
N SER A 78 3.05 24.12 -22.64
CA SER A 78 3.70 24.87 -23.73
C SER A 78 4.57 24.02 -24.66
N THR A 79 4.40 22.70 -24.66
CA THR A 79 5.04 21.83 -25.65
C THR A 79 4.28 21.85 -26.98
N ALA A 80 4.92 21.32 -28.03
CA ALA A 80 4.35 21.31 -29.36
C ALA A 80 3.08 20.45 -29.42
N ILE A 81 2.09 20.90 -30.19
CA ILE A 81 0.84 20.16 -30.42
C ILE A 81 1.13 18.83 -31.12
N ASP A 82 0.49 17.76 -30.66
CA ASP A 82 0.57 16.44 -31.29
C ASP A 82 -0.68 16.15 -32.13
N ILE A 83 -0.51 15.58 -33.32
CA ILE A 83 -1.62 15.32 -34.25
C ILE A 83 -2.01 13.84 -34.35
N ARG A 84 -1.37 12.97 -33.56
CA ARG A 84 -1.62 11.52 -33.58
C ARG A 84 -2.85 11.17 -32.76
N GLN A 85 -3.59 10.15 -33.18
CA GLN A 85 -4.70 9.60 -32.41
C GLN A 85 -4.28 9.12 -31.01
N ARG A 86 -3.10 8.50 -30.93
CA ARG A 86 -2.47 8.02 -29.70
C ARG A 86 -1.08 8.62 -29.60
N THR A 87 -0.76 9.21 -28.45
CA THR A 87 0.53 9.85 -28.19
C THR A 87 0.97 9.65 -26.75
N LEU A 88 2.27 9.79 -26.52
CA LEU A 88 2.93 9.68 -25.22
C LEU A 88 3.58 11.01 -24.90
N HIS A 89 3.33 11.53 -23.70
CA HIS A 89 3.91 12.80 -23.25
C HIS A 89 4.56 12.68 -21.86
N LYS A 90 5.51 13.56 -21.57
CA LYS A 90 6.21 13.62 -20.27
C LYS A 90 6.26 15.06 -19.78
N TYR A 91 5.74 15.29 -18.58
CA TYR A 91 5.79 16.58 -17.91
C TYR A 91 7.09 16.75 -17.13
N LYS A 92 7.81 17.86 -17.36
CA LYS A 92 9.11 18.14 -16.73
C LYS A 92 8.99 18.83 -15.37
N LYS A 93 7.88 19.53 -15.12
CA LYS A 93 7.64 20.30 -13.90
C LYS A 93 6.37 19.78 -13.22
N PRO A 94 6.30 19.82 -11.88
CA PRO A 94 5.06 19.56 -11.18
C PRO A 94 4.08 20.73 -11.38
N GLY A 95 2.79 20.43 -11.33
CA GLY A 95 1.73 21.44 -11.48
C GLY A 95 0.46 20.87 -12.08
N ASP A 96 -0.54 21.73 -12.19
CA ASP A 96 -1.81 21.42 -12.85
C ASP A 96 -1.72 21.79 -14.33
N TYR A 97 -2.09 20.85 -15.18
CA TYR A 97 -2.06 20.98 -16.63
C TYR A 97 -3.45 20.75 -17.20
N ILE A 98 -3.94 21.69 -18.01
CA ILE A 98 -5.18 21.55 -18.77
C ILE A 98 -4.82 20.93 -20.11
N VAL A 99 -5.09 19.64 -20.26
CA VAL A 99 -4.91 18.92 -21.52
C VAL A 99 -6.12 19.19 -22.39
N ARG A 100 -5.88 19.65 -23.62
CA ARG A 100 -6.92 19.96 -24.61
C ARG A 100 -6.78 19.04 -25.82
N LEU A 101 -7.88 18.40 -26.19
CA LEU A 101 -8.01 17.61 -27.40
C LEU A 101 -8.98 18.30 -28.35
N LYS A 102 -8.52 18.58 -29.57
CA LYS A 102 -9.37 19.05 -30.66
C LYS A 102 -9.53 17.95 -31.71
N ILE A 103 -10.78 17.58 -32.02
CA ILE A 103 -11.13 16.55 -33.00
C ILE A 103 -11.76 17.23 -34.21
N ASN A 104 -11.34 16.85 -35.42
CA ASN A 104 -11.87 17.35 -36.70
C ASN A 104 -11.94 18.89 -36.84
N GLY A 105 -11.15 19.61 -36.05
CA GLY A 105 -11.09 21.07 -36.04
C GLY A 105 -12.28 21.78 -35.40
N ASN A 106 -13.32 21.07 -34.95
CA ASN A 106 -14.57 21.66 -34.44
C ASN A 106 -14.99 21.17 -33.05
N CYS A 107 -14.61 19.95 -32.65
CA CYS A 107 -14.87 19.45 -31.29
C CYS A 107 -13.66 19.75 -30.41
N SER A 108 -13.85 20.39 -29.25
CA SER A 108 -12.77 20.68 -28.30
C SER A 108 -13.15 20.15 -26.91
N HIS A 109 -12.26 19.35 -26.32
CA HIS A 109 -12.41 18.75 -25.00
C HIS A 109 -11.22 19.11 -24.13
N GLU A 110 -11.47 19.35 -22.85
CA GLU A 110 -10.42 19.72 -21.90
C GLU A 110 -10.50 18.85 -20.65
N LYS A 111 -9.36 18.52 -20.06
CA LYS A 111 -9.27 17.87 -18.75
C LYS A 111 -8.06 18.33 -17.99
N LEU A 112 -8.31 18.64 -16.72
CA LEU A 112 -7.27 18.93 -15.75
C LEU A 112 -6.58 17.63 -15.32
N ILE A 113 -5.27 17.61 -15.39
CA ILE A 113 -4.42 16.61 -14.74
C ILE A 113 -3.45 17.31 -13.80
N THR A 114 -3.18 16.69 -12.66
CA THR A 114 -2.22 17.18 -11.67
C THR A 114 -0.98 16.30 -11.71
N ILE A 115 0.18 16.89 -12.00
CA ILE A 115 1.46 16.19 -12.03
C ILE A 115 2.21 16.49 -10.73
N SER A 116 2.49 15.45 -9.97
CA SER A 116 3.23 15.50 -8.71
C SER A 116 4.74 15.33 -8.93
N SER A 117 5.57 15.72 -7.96
CA SER A 117 7.03 15.58 -8.04
C SER A 117 7.48 14.18 -7.59
N ILE A 118 8.60 13.69 -8.15
CA ILE A 118 9.22 12.39 -7.77
C ILE A 118 9.64 12.34 -6.28
N SER A 119 9.73 13.49 -5.61
CA SER A 119 10.16 13.63 -4.21
C SER A 119 9.27 12.89 -3.20
N GLN A 120 8.08 12.41 -3.60
CA GLN A 120 7.12 11.79 -2.69
C GLN A 120 7.30 10.28 -2.43
N GLN A 121 8.25 9.56 -3.05
CA GLN A 121 8.31 8.10 -2.85
C GLN A 121 9.68 7.50 -2.51
N ILE A 122 10.79 8.23 -2.67
CA ILE A 122 12.12 7.83 -2.15
C ILE A 122 12.87 9.10 -1.73
N GLY A 123 13.12 9.28 -0.42
CA GLY A 123 13.81 10.47 0.12
C GLY A 123 12.92 11.50 0.83
N TYR A 124 11.62 11.21 1.00
CA TYR A 124 10.72 12.07 1.78
C TYR A 124 11.13 12.12 3.26
N LEU A 125 11.49 10.98 3.86
CA LEU A 125 11.96 10.95 5.24
C LEU A 125 13.45 11.34 5.31
N PRO A 126 13.88 12.07 6.36
CA PRO A 126 15.29 12.27 6.62
C PRO A 126 15.98 10.92 6.86
N THR A 127 17.26 10.82 6.52
CA THR A 127 18.06 9.61 6.72
C THR A 127 19.07 9.81 7.84
N ILE A 128 19.11 8.91 8.82
CA ILE A 128 20.09 8.90 9.91
C ILE A 128 21.26 7.96 9.55
N ILE A 129 22.45 8.53 9.42
CA ILE A 129 23.70 7.83 9.14
C ILE A 129 24.44 7.61 10.46
N SER A 130 24.62 6.35 10.83
CA SER A 130 25.29 5.95 12.08
C SER A 130 25.62 4.45 12.09
N PRO A 131 26.56 3.99 12.94
CA PRO A 131 26.77 2.56 13.20
C PRO A 131 25.55 1.90 13.84
N ASN A 132 25.33 0.61 13.57
CA ASN A 132 24.24 -0.17 14.18
C ASN A 132 24.55 -0.61 15.62
N VAL A 133 25.84 -0.72 15.96
CA VAL A 133 26.34 -1.14 17.28
C VAL A 133 27.44 -0.18 17.72
N VAL A 134 27.37 0.26 18.97
CA VAL A 134 28.34 1.20 19.58
C VAL A 134 28.67 0.78 21.01
N THR A 135 29.77 1.24 21.58
CA THR A 135 30.15 0.93 22.97
C THR A 135 29.72 2.05 23.92
N VAL A 136 29.22 1.68 25.10
CA VAL A 136 28.88 2.65 26.15
C VAL A 136 30.10 3.49 26.54
N GLY A 137 29.90 4.81 26.66
CA GLY A 137 30.94 5.76 27.04
C GLY A 137 31.92 6.16 25.92
N GLU A 138 31.75 5.67 24.69
CA GLU A 138 32.48 6.17 23.50
C GLU A 138 31.74 7.35 22.86
N THR A 139 32.48 8.26 22.22
CA THR A 139 31.91 9.37 21.46
C THR A 139 31.63 8.90 20.04
N ILE A 140 30.38 9.02 19.60
CA ILE A 140 29.92 8.55 18.29
C ILE A 140 29.50 9.76 17.45
N ASN A 141 29.96 9.81 16.21
CA ASN A 141 29.56 10.84 15.25
C ASN A 141 28.34 10.36 14.45
N PHE A 142 27.34 11.21 14.36
CA PHE A 142 26.13 11.01 13.57
C PHE A 142 26.15 11.94 12.37
N ASP A 143 25.46 11.54 11.30
CA ASP A 143 25.20 12.41 10.16
C ASP A 143 23.75 12.24 9.68
N ALA A 144 23.22 13.26 9.02
CA ALA A 144 21.86 13.27 8.50
C ALA A 144 21.80 13.70 7.04
N ALA A 145 20.96 13.02 6.24
CA ALA A 145 20.73 13.39 4.86
C ALA A 145 19.24 13.68 4.62
N LYS A 146 18.94 14.90 4.15
CA LYS A 146 17.63 15.32 3.68
C LYS A 146 17.80 16.46 2.68
N GLU A 147 17.20 16.32 1.50
CA GLU A 147 17.15 17.40 0.50
C GLU A 147 16.31 18.55 1.05
N GLY A 148 16.86 19.78 1.03
CA GLY A 148 16.22 20.97 1.60
C GLY A 148 16.21 21.05 3.13
N GLY A 149 17.05 20.27 3.84
CA GLY A 149 17.17 20.35 5.30
C GLY A 149 17.94 21.60 5.74
N GLU A 150 17.27 22.49 6.46
CA GLU A 150 17.80 23.75 6.99
C GLU A 150 17.99 23.70 8.51
N SER A 151 17.12 22.98 9.24
CA SER A 151 17.23 22.75 10.68
C SER A 151 17.16 21.27 11.04
N TRP A 152 17.83 20.89 12.13
CA TRP A 152 17.97 19.51 12.58
C TRP A 152 17.67 19.44 14.07
N GLU A 153 16.89 18.47 14.52
CA GLU A 153 16.61 18.24 15.92
C GLU A 153 16.77 16.75 16.24
N TRP A 154 17.76 16.44 17.06
CA TRP A 154 18.11 15.07 17.44
C TRP A 154 17.63 14.73 18.84
N SER A 155 17.10 13.52 19.02
CA SER A 155 16.97 12.89 20.33
C SER A 155 17.53 11.47 20.28
N PHE A 156 18.45 11.16 21.18
CA PHE A 156 19.16 9.87 21.21
C PHE A 156 18.49 8.83 22.12
N GLY A 157 17.33 9.18 22.69
CA GLY A 157 16.48 8.23 23.43
C GLY A 157 16.98 7.85 24.83
N GLU A 158 17.95 8.59 25.39
CA GLU A 158 18.31 8.48 26.82
C GLU A 158 17.49 9.42 27.70
N THR A 159 16.96 10.51 27.13
CA THR A 159 16.08 11.47 27.80
C THR A 159 14.90 11.82 26.90
N THR A 160 13.90 12.52 27.42
CA THR A 160 12.74 13.01 26.65
C THR A 160 12.99 14.37 26.00
N ARG A 161 14.24 14.85 25.96
CA ARG A 161 14.60 16.19 25.46
C ARG A 161 15.36 16.09 24.14
N THR A 162 15.39 17.19 23.39
CA THR A 162 16.28 17.38 22.25
C THR A 162 17.72 17.49 22.74
N ASP A 163 18.61 16.66 22.18
CA ASP A 163 20.01 16.53 22.58
C ASP A 163 20.96 17.39 21.71
N ALA A 164 20.63 17.61 20.43
CA ALA A 164 21.47 18.38 19.50
C ALA A 164 20.68 19.03 18.35
N LEU A 165 21.21 20.13 17.80
CA LEU A 165 20.59 20.92 16.73
C LEU A 165 21.41 21.00 15.42
N GLU A 166 22.57 20.35 15.39
CA GLU A 166 23.49 20.37 14.25
C GLU A 166 23.18 19.22 13.27
N ARG A 167 23.61 19.35 12.01
CA ARG A 167 23.42 18.28 11.01
C ARG A 167 24.19 17.00 11.37
N ASN A 168 25.40 17.14 11.92
CA ASN A 168 26.35 16.06 12.17
C ASN A 168 26.86 16.07 13.62
N PRO A 169 25.99 15.85 14.62
CA PRO A 169 26.36 15.94 16.02
C PRO A 169 27.22 14.75 16.47
N SER A 170 27.92 14.93 17.58
CA SER A 170 28.56 13.84 18.32
C SER A 170 27.84 13.57 19.63
N TYR A 171 27.64 12.29 19.99
CA TYR A 171 26.93 11.90 21.21
C TYR A 171 27.60 10.74 21.94
N LYS A 172 27.47 10.71 23.27
CA LYS A 172 28.01 9.66 24.14
C LYS A 172 26.90 9.04 24.98
N PHE A 173 26.63 7.76 24.73
CA PHE A 173 25.64 6.99 25.48
C PHE A 173 26.13 6.65 26.89
N LYS A 174 25.28 6.88 27.89
CA LYS A 174 25.55 6.60 29.31
C LYS A 174 25.08 5.22 29.75
N SER A 175 24.08 4.67 29.08
CA SER A 175 23.44 3.39 29.42
C SER A 175 23.49 2.39 28.27
N VAL A 176 23.66 1.12 28.60
CA VAL A 176 23.68 -0.01 27.66
C VAL A 176 22.27 -0.40 27.21
N GLY A 177 22.17 -1.12 26.09
CA GLY A 177 20.91 -1.62 25.53
C GLY A 177 20.50 -0.96 24.21
N GLU A 178 19.30 -1.26 23.74
CA GLU A 178 18.75 -0.65 22.52
C GLU A 178 18.39 0.82 22.74
N LYS A 179 18.80 1.67 21.79
CA LYS A 179 18.53 3.11 21.79
C LYS A 179 17.81 3.50 20.53
N LYS A 180 16.66 4.16 20.70
CA LYS A 180 15.85 4.71 19.60
C LYS A 180 16.23 6.17 19.40
N ILE A 181 16.85 6.44 18.26
CA ILE A 181 17.26 7.77 17.82
C ILE A 181 16.16 8.33 16.93
N THR A 182 15.72 9.56 17.20
CA THR A 182 14.75 10.29 16.38
C THR A 182 15.38 11.56 15.84
N LEU A 183 15.08 11.88 14.58
CA LEU A 183 15.52 13.09 13.90
C LEU A 183 14.33 13.80 13.26
N ILE A 184 14.11 15.05 13.66
CA ILE A 184 13.16 15.97 13.03
C ILE A 184 13.96 16.97 12.20
N VAL A 185 13.50 17.26 10.98
CA VAL A 185 14.14 18.20 10.07
C VAL A 185 13.13 19.28 9.70
N ASN A 186 13.53 20.55 9.73
CA ASN A 186 12.68 21.70 9.42
C ASN A 186 11.39 21.78 10.26
N GLY A 187 11.38 21.21 11.48
CA GLY A 187 10.20 21.15 12.33
C GLY A 187 9.08 20.21 11.86
N ASP A 188 9.34 19.37 10.85
CA ASP A 188 8.35 18.41 10.33
C ASP A 188 8.23 17.18 11.23
N VAL A 189 7.34 17.28 12.23
CA VAL A 189 7.09 16.22 13.21
C VAL A 189 6.37 15.01 12.61
N GLU A 190 5.58 15.20 11.55
CA GLU A 190 4.81 14.12 10.90
C GLU A 190 5.74 13.14 10.19
N HIS A 191 6.94 13.59 9.83
CA HIS A 191 7.90 12.86 9.01
C HIS A 191 9.25 12.70 9.70
N THR A 192 9.17 12.39 11.00
CA THR A 192 10.34 12.11 11.85
C THR A 192 11.05 10.83 11.39
N ALA A 193 12.37 10.90 11.22
CA ALA A 193 13.19 9.73 10.98
C ALA A 193 13.51 9.01 12.28
N VAL A 194 13.41 7.68 12.28
CA VAL A 194 13.65 6.85 13.47
C VAL A 194 14.67 5.76 13.14
N LYS A 195 15.70 5.63 13.97
CA LYS A 195 16.71 4.57 13.86
C LYS A 195 17.01 3.95 15.22
N THR A 196 16.97 2.64 15.29
CA THR A 196 17.37 1.89 16.49
C THR A 196 18.81 1.41 16.36
N ILE A 197 19.63 1.63 17.39
CA ILE A 197 20.99 1.10 17.50
C ILE A 197 21.17 0.33 18.82
N TYR A 198 22.18 -0.51 18.91
CA TYR A 198 22.52 -1.26 20.13
C TYR A 198 23.77 -0.72 20.80
N VAL A 199 23.68 -0.36 22.08
CA VAL A 199 24.81 0.10 22.92
C VAL A 199 25.34 -1.06 23.75
N ALA A 200 26.51 -1.56 23.39
CA ALA A 200 27.20 -2.66 24.07
C ALA A 200 27.96 -2.19 25.33
N PRO A 201 28.11 -3.05 26.35
CA PRO A 201 28.95 -2.75 27.52
C PRO A 201 30.43 -2.69 27.14
N LYS A 202 31.20 -1.83 27.83
CA LYS A 202 32.66 -1.76 27.67
C LYS A 202 33.27 -3.06 28.21
N THR A 203 33.93 -3.84 27.35
CA THR A 203 34.60 -5.07 27.78
C THR A 203 35.77 -4.73 28.71
N ILE A 204 35.65 -5.06 30.00
CA ILE A 204 36.78 -5.01 30.92
C ILE A 204 37.59 -6.29 30.69
N ARG A 205 38.71 -6.21 29.96
CA ARG A 205 39.72 -7.28 30.01
C ARG A 205 40.38 -7.19 31.38
N ALA A 206 40.01 -8.06 32.31
CA ALA A 206 40.76 -8.23 33.54
C ALA A 206 42.18 -8.70 33.17
N LYS A 207 43.18 -7.82 33.31
CA LYS A 207 44.57 -8.26 33.46
C LYS A 207 44.68 -8.90 34.83
N GLN A 208 44.36 -10.17 34.96
CA GLN A 208 44.86 -10.95 36.08
C GLN A 208 46.31 -11.32 35.75
N ASN A 209 47.27 -10.63 36.37
CA ASN A 209 48.60 -11.21 36.56
C ASN A 209 48.41 -12.34 37.58
N LEU A 210 48.26 -13.57 37.09
CA LEU A 210 48.39 -14.75 37.93
C LEU A 210 49.86 -14.83 38.36
N ASP A 211 50.14 -14.53 39.62
CA ASP A 211 51.46 -14.78 40.22
C ASP A 211 51.55 -16.29 40.50
N ILE A 212 52.18 -17.01 39.56
CA ILE A 212 52.40 -18.46 39.64
C ILE A 212 53.57 -18.69 40.59
N LYS A 213 53.34 -18.52 41.89
CA LYS A 213 54.27 -18.92 42.96
C LYS A 213 53.54 -19.73 44.02
N SER A 214 53.06 -20.91 43.62
CA SER A 214 52.84 -22.07 44.49
C SER A 214 52.13 -23.14 43.68
N TYR A 215 52.90 -23.92 42.93
CA TYR A 215 52.45 -25.23 42.48
C TYR A 215 53.30 -26.25 43.22
N GLU A 216 52.74 -26.81 44.28
CA GLU A 216 53.32 -27.95 45.00
C GLU A 216 52.86 -29.21 44.28
N PHE A 217 53.81 -30.02 43.79
CA PHE A 217 53.51 -31.27 43.10
C PHE A 217 52.92 -32.28 44.11
N GLU A 218 51.68 -32.73 43.90
CA GLU A 218 51.13 -33.88 44.64
C GLU A 218 51.88 -35.16 44.24
N GLN A 219 52.36 -35.90 45.24
CA GLN A 219 53.01 -37.20 45.09
C GLN A 219 52.02 -38.27 44.58
N PRO A 220 52.47 -39.27 43.82
CA PRO A 220 51.58 -40.28 43.26
C PRO A 220 51.03 -41.21 44.36
N HIS A 221 49.71 -41.35 44.39
CA HIS A 221 49.00 -42.19 45.36
C HIS A 221 49.34 -43.68 45.21
N VAL A 222 49.59 -44.33 46.34
CA VAL A 222 49.79 -45.79 46.43
C VAL A 222 48.44 -46.49 46.19
N ALA A 223 48.44 -47.52 45.34
CA ALA A 223 47.25 -48.26 44.95
C ALA A 223 46.57 -48.94 46.15
N PHE A 224 45.35 -48.50 46.47
CA PHE A 224 44.48 -49.11 47.46
C PHE A 224 43.70 -50.25 46.78
N SER A 225 43.90 -51.51 47.21
CA SER A 225 43.08 -52.64 46.79
C SER A 225 42.03 -52.97 47.86
N LEU A 226 40.77 -53.09 47.43
CA LEU A 226 39.65 -53.44 48.31
C LEU A 226 39.51 -54.97 48.42
N PRO A 227 39.19 -55.53 49.60
CA PRO A 227 38.91 -56.94 49.76
C PRO A 227 37.54 -57.32 49.17
N VAL A 228 37.47 -58.49 48.53
CA VAL A 228 36.25 -59.03 47.90
C VAL A 228 35.32 -59.59 48.97
N GLY A 229 34.19 -58.92 49.21
CA GLY A 229 33.07 -59.40 50.03
C GLY A 229 31.97 -60.07 49.20
N ALA A 230 31.22 -60.99 49.81
CA ALA A 230 30.20 -61.80 49.15
C ALA A 230 29.02 -60.98 48.58
N ALA A 231 28.44 -61.48 47.48
CA ALA A 231 27.38 -60.82 46.72
C ALA A 231 26.14 -60.51 47.60
N GLN A 232 25.91 -59.23 47.83
CA GLN A 232 24.74 -58.71 48.53
C GLN A 232 23.56 -58.65 47.55
N LYS A 233 22.38 -59.15 47.94
CA LYS A 233 21.16 -59.08 47.13
C LYS A 233 20.77 -57.63 46.86
N ASP A 234 20.36 -57.36 45.63
CA ASP A 234 20.03 -56.05 45.10
C ASP A 234 19.00 -55.31 45.98
N PRO A 235 19.33 -54.15 46.59
CA PRO A 235 18.40 -53.36 47.40
C PRO A 235 17.36 -52.60 46.56
N LEU A 236 17.39 -52.67 45.22
CA LEU A 236 16.51 -51.85 44.37
C LEU A 236 15.01 -52.20 44.41
N VAL A 237 14.59 -53.23 45.15
CA VAL A 237 13.15 -53.55 45.27
C VAL A 237 12.47 -52.68 46.34
N ASP A 238 13.20 -52.12 47.30
CA ASP A 238 12.60 -51.44 48.47
C ASP A 238 12.68 -49.90 48.44
N MET A 239 13.31 -49.30 47.43
CA MET A 239 13.35 -47.82 47.26
C MET A 239 12.38 -47.27 46.20
N LEU A 240 11.59 -48.11 45.54
CA LEU A 240 10.65 -47.63 44.49
C LEU A 240 9.31 -47.11 45.04
N GLN A 241 9.08 -47.08 46.35
CA GLN A 241 7.81 -46.61 46.91
C GLN A 241 7.83 -45.19 47.46
N TYR A 242 8.98 -44.53 47.61
CA TYR A 242 9.04 -43.13 48.06
C TYR A 242 10.22 -42.36 47.45
N ILE A 243 10.09 -41.97 46.18
CA ILE A 243 10.94 -40.91 45.61
C ILE A 243 10.09 -39.63 45.55
N PRO A 244 10.41 -38.58 46.32
CA PRO A 244 9.87 -37.26 46.06
C PRO A 244 10.41 -36.77 44.72
N VAL A 245 9.52 -36.48 43.76
CA VAL A 245 9.93 -35.90 42.48
C VAL A 245 10.34 -34.45 42.74
N SER A 246 11.65 -34.21 42.76
CA SER A 246 12.22 -32.86 42.80
C SER A 246 11.75 -32.07 41.56
N PRO A 247 11.40 -30.77 41.70
CA PRO A 247 10.91 -29.98 40.59
C PRO A 247 11.97 -29.90 39.50
N LYS A 248 11.64 -30.29 38.27
CA LYS A 248 12.48 -30.00 37.10
C LYS A 248 12.50 -28.49 36.86
N SER A 249 13.47 -27.83 37.48
CA SER A 249 13.95 -26.51 37.12
C SER A 249 14.63 -26.57 35.74
N LYS A 250 14.05 -25.80 34.81
CA LYS A 250 14.65 -25.23 33.60
C LYS A 250 15.22 -26.20 32.56
N SER A 251 14.35 -26.57 31.61
CA SER A 251 14.64 -26.19 30.23
C SER A 251 13.71 -25.03 29.89
N LYS A 252 14.21 -23.79 30.01
CA LYS A 252 13.72 -22.74 29.13
C LYS A 252 14.22 -23.17 27.75
N LYS A 253 13.40 -23.97 27.07
CA LYS A 253 13.41 -23.99 25.63
C LYS A 253 13.04 -22.56 25.30
N ASP A 254 14.02 -21.74 24.94
CA ASP A 254 13.78 -20.52 24.17
C ASP A 254 13.30 -20.96 22.78
N SER A 255 12.16 -21.64 22.76
CA SER A 255 11.20 -21.43 21.70
C SER A 255 10.69 -20.04 22.02
N LEU A 256 11.30 -19.01 21.40
CA LEU A 256 10.51 -17.87 20.95
C LEU A 256 9.24 -18.51 20.42
N ALA A 257 8.12 -18.40 21.16
CA ALA A 257 6.84 -18.78 20.61
C ALA A 257 6.78 -17.97 19.32
N LEU A 258 6.96 -18.64 18.18
CA LEU A 258 6.78 -18.02 16.89
C LEU A 258 5.37 -17.48 16.97
N GLU A 259 5.25 -16.17 17.20
CA GLU A 259 3.98 -15.53 17.41
C GLU A 259 3.13 -15.95 16.23
N LYS A 260 2.09 -16.75 16.48
CA LYS A 260 1.33 -17.42 15.43
C LYS A 260 0.66 -16.31 14.62
N LYS A 261 1.31 -15.90 13.53
CA LYS A 261 0.81 -14.85 12.64
C LYS A 261 -0.51 -15.32 12.04
N ALA A 262 -1.44 -14.39 11.88
CA ALA A 262 -2.69 -14.67 11.19
C ALA A 262 -2.41 -15.13 9.74
N PRO A 263 -3.27 -15.98 9.16
CA PRO A 263 -3.14 -16.40 7.77
C PRO A 263 -3.09 -15.21 6.83
N GLU A 264 -2.23 -15.28 5.82
CA GLU A 264 -2.15 -14.22 4.81
C GLU A 264 -3.38 -14.24 3.91
N ILE A 265 -3.99 -13.06 3.74
CA ILE A 265 -5.16 -12.85 2.89
C ILE A 265 -4.97 -11.62 2.01
N SER A 266 -5.20 -11.75 0.70
CA SER A 266 -5.17 -10.62 -0.23
C SER A 266 -6.47 -9.81 -0.21
N ASN A 267 -6.48 -8.63 -0.82
CA ASN A 267 -7.70 -7.84 -0.99
C ASN A 267 -8.74 -8.62 -1.83
N GLU A 268 -8.34 -9.32 -2.90
CA GLU A 268 -9.29 -10.08 -3.72
C GLU A 268 -9.89 -11.27 -2.96
N GLN A 269 -9.08 -11.96 -2.15
CA GLN A 269 -9.54 -13.06 -1.32
C GLN A 269 -10.53 -12.57 -0.25
N MET A 270 -10.24 -11.43 0.40
CA MET A 270 -11.15 -10.82 1.35
C MET A 270 -12.47 -10.40 0.68
N GLN A 271 -12.42 -9.88 -0.54
CA GLN A 271 -13.60 -9.54 -1.33
C GLN A 271 -14.46 -10.79 -1.63
N LEU A 272 -13.83 -11.92 -1.96
CA LEU A 272 -14.54 -13.18 -2.18
C LEU A 272 -15.25 -13.67 -0.91
N LEU A 273 -14.57 -13.62 0.24
CA LEU A 273 -15.16 -14.00 1.52
C LEU A 273 -16.34 -13.10 1.90
N LEU A 274 -16.24 -11.79 1.69
CA LEU A 274 -17.34 -10.86 1.94
C LEU A 274 -18.53 -11.09 1.01
N ASN A 275 -18.29 -11.45 -0.26
CA ASN A 275 -19.36 -11.86 -1.17
C ASN A 275 -20.04 -13.16 -0.70
N GLN A 276 -19.29 -14.09 -0.09
CA GLN A 276 -19.86 -15.29 0.52
C GLN A 276 -20.70 -14.98 1.77
N VAL A 277 -20.31 -14.00 2.59
CA VAL A 277 -21.13 -13.49 3.70
C VAL A 277 -22.43 -12.88 3.18
N ALA A 278 -22.35 -12.08 2.11
CA ALA A 278 -23.53 -11.49 1.48
C ALA A 278 -24.47 -12.56 0.91
N ALA A 279 -23.91 -13.65 0.36
CA ALA A 279 -24.64 -14.84 -0.08
C ALA A 279 -25.06 -15.78 1.06
N GLN A 280 -24.79 -15.44 2.33
CA GLN A 280 -25.09 -16.23 3.52
C GLN A 280 -24.42 -17.62 3.56
N LEU A 281 -23.31 -17.80 2.85
CA LEU A 281 -22.49 -19.02 2.87
C LEU A 281 -21.43 -19.00 3.98
N LYS A 282 -21.12 -17.81 4.51
CA LYS A 282 -20.16 -17.59 5.60
C LYS A 282 -20.72 -16.63 6.62
N THR A 283 -20.21 -16.72 7.84
CA THR A 283 -20.57 -15.82 8.95
C THR A 283 -19.35 -15.02 9.39
N LYS A 284 -19.54 -14.12 10.36
CA LYS A 284 -18.42 -13.37 10.95
C LYS A 284 -17.36 -14.29 11.58
N ASP A 285 -17.76 -15.48 12.06
CA ASP A 285 -16.84 -16.38 12.76
C ASP A 285 -15.82 -17.06 11.84
N ASP A 286 -16.12 -17.15 10.54
CA ASP A 286 -15.15 -17.56 9.51
C ASP A 286 -13.96 -16.60 9.41
N PHE A 287 -14.07 -15.38 9.96
CA PHE A 287 -13.02 -14.38 9.94
C PHE A 287 -12.17 -14.35 11.21
N LYS A 288 -12.48 -15.18 12.22
CA LYS A 288 -11.87 -15.17 13.56
C LYS A 288 -10.34 -15.11 13.51
N ASP A 289 -9.73 -15.93 12.66
CA ASP A 289 -8.27 -16.02 12.54
C ASP A 289 -7.66 -14.80 11.84
N TYR A 290 -8.38 -14.17 10.90
CA TYR A 290 -7.91 -12.99 10.16
C TYR A 290 -8.04 -11.70 10.98
N VAL A 291 -9.08 -11.59 11.80
CA VAL A 291 -9.30 -10.45 12.71
C VAL A 291 -8.73 -10.69 14.11
N CYS A 292 -8.05 -11.83 14.32
CA CYS A 292 -7.43 -12.22 15.58
C CYS A 292 -8.41 -12.16 16.77
N GLY A 293 -9.66 -12.57 16.53
CA GLY A 293 -10.75 -12.58 17.50
C GLY A 293 -11.37 -11.21 17.83
N LYS A 294 -10.94 -10.13 17.17
CA LYS A 294 -11.46 -8.77 17.36
C LYS A 294 -12.47 -8.42 16.26
N TYR A 295 -13.75 -8.57 16.53
CA TYR A 295 -14.81 -8.26 15.55
C TYR A 295 -15.26 -6.79 15.57
N ASP A 296 -14.77 -6.01 16.52
CA ASP A 296 -15.03 -4.58 16.69
C ASP A 296 -14.12 -3.68 15.85
N ILE A 297 -13.29 -4.27 14.98
CA ILE A 297 -12.38 -3.50 14.12
C ILE A 297 -13.16 -2.54 13.22
N PRO A 298 -12.64 -1.31 13.02
CA PRO A 298 -13.32 -0.28 12.23
C PRO A 298 -13.39 -0.65 10.74
N VAL A 299 -14.61 -0.61 10.19
CA VAL A 299 -14.90 -0.69 8.76
C VAL A 299 -15.38 0.66 8.26
N VAL A 300 -14.61 1.28 7.37
CA VAL A 300 -15.00 2.48 6.64
C VAL A 300 -15.79 2.06 5.40
N VAL A 301 -17.08 2.38 5.39
CA VAL A 301 -18.01 2.06 4.31
C VAL A 301 -18.24 3.31 3.46
N ASN A 302 -17.98 3.19 2.15
CA ASN A 302 -18.23 4.22 1.14
C ASN A 302 -17.67 5.61 1.53
N ASP A 303 -16.53 5.63 2.23
CA ASP A 303 -15.80 6.81 2.74
C ASP A 303 -16.61 7.75 3.66
N LYS A 304 -17.74 7.27 4.19
CA LYS A 304 -18.66 8.09 4.98
C LYS A 304 -19.04 7.47 6.31
N LYS A 305 -19.24 6.16 6.33
CA LYS A 305 -19.84 5.48 7.48
C LYS A 305 -18.81 4.57 8.13
N LEU A 306 -18.55 4.79 9.41
CA LEU A 306 -17.70 3.92 10.22
C LEU A 306 -18.59 2.95 10.99
N VAL A 307 -18.39 1.65 10.79
CA VAL A 307 -19.10 0.60 11.54
C VAL A 307 -18.12 -0.48 12.00
N PRO A 308 -18.37 -1.15 13.14
CA PRO A 308 -17.68 -2.38 13.52
C PRO A 308 -17.84 -3.48 12.45
N PHE A 309 -16.84 -4.37 12.35
CA PHE A 309 -16.84 -5.43 11.34
C PHE A 309 -17.99 -6.42 11.50
N ASP A 310 -18.37 -6.79 12.73
CA ASP A 310 -19.54 -7.64 12.95
C ASP A 310 -20.84 -6.99 12.45
N GLN A 311 -21.03 -5.71 12.73
CA GLN A 311 -22.17 -4.94 12.25
C GLN A 311 -22.14 -4.83 10.72
N PHE A 312 -20.97 -4.65 10.13
CA PHE A 312 -20.82 -4.64 8.67
C PHE A 312 -21.24 -5.98 8.05
N CYS A 313 -20.80 -7.12 8.59
CA CYS A 313 -21.20 -8.44 8.13
C CYS A 313 -22.73 -8.62 8.18
N GLN A 314 -23.39 -8.11 9.21
CA GLN A 314 -24.85 -8.12 9.31
C GLN A 314 -25.53 -7.24 8.26
N LEU A 315 -24.95 -6.07 7.94
CA LEU A 315 -25.52 -5.15 6.95
C LEU A 315 -25.53 -5.70 5.53
N ILE A 316 -24.53 -6.50 5.17
CA ILE A 316 -24.42 -7.10 3.82
C ILE A 316 -25.10 -8.47 3.71
N ALA A 317 -25.36 -9.15 4.83
CA ALA A 317 -25.95 -10.48 4.83
C ALA A 317 -27.32 -10.51 4.12
N GLY A 318 -27.47 -11.41 3.15
CA GLY A 318 -28.70 -11.55 2.36
C GLY A 318 -28.90 -10.48 1.27
N LYS A 319 -27.93 -9.59 1.05
CA LYS A 319 -27.99 -8.56 0.01
C LYS A 319 -27.13 -8.94 -1.20
N LYS A 320 -27.59 -8.58 -2.40
CA LYS A 320 -26.74 -8.64 -3.60
C LYS A 320 -25.84 -7.42 -3.63
N ILE A 321 -24.58 -7.59 -3.27
CA ILE A 321 -23.58 -6.53 -3.24
C ILE A 321 -22.63 -6.58 -4.44
N LYS A 322 -22.08 -5.43 -4.83
CA LYS A 322 -20.98 -5.28 -5.78
C LYS A 322 -19.92 -4.41 -5.12
N ILE A 323 -18.83 -5.04 -4.69
CA ILE A 323 -17.66 -4.38 -4.11
C ILE A 323 -16.86 -3.76 -5.26
N THR A 324 -16.61 -2.45 -5.22
CA THR A 324 -15.85 -1.70 -6.22
C THR A 324 -14.42 -1.41 -5.78
N ALA A 325 -14.19 -1.30 -4.47
CA ALA A 325 -12.86 -1.17 -3.89
C ALA A 325 -12.86 -1.80 -2.49
N LEU A 326 -11.76 -2.45 -2.14
CA LEU A 326 -11.54 -3.02 -0.81
C LEU A 326 -10.06 -2.90 -0.46
N ARG A 327 -9.78 -2.39 0.74
CA ARG A 327 -8.42 -2.30 1.29
C ARG A 327 -8.44 -2.74 2.75
N ILE A 328 -7.58 -3.69 3.07
CA ILE A 328 -7.34 -4.12 4.46
C ILE A 328 -6.01 -3.57 4.95
N ASN A 329 -5.97 -3.09 6.19
CA ASN A 329 -4.73 -2.73 6.88
C ASN A 329 -4.46 -3.78 7.97
N LYS A 330 -3.21 -4.22 8.06
CA LYS A 330 -2.79 -5.31 8.95
C LYS A 330 -1.64 -4.86 9.84
N ASP A 331 -1.57 -5.43 11.04
CA ASP A 331 -0.45 -5.21 11.96
C ASP A 331 0.76 -6.11 11.66
N GLN A 332 1.77 -6.04 12.52
CA GLN A 332 2.99 -6.86 12.45
C GLN A 332 2.72 -8.38 12.62
N LYS A 333 1.54 -8.75 13.15
CA LYS A 333 1.07 -10.13 13.32
C LYS A 333 0.13 -10.57 12.19
N ASN A 334 -0.01 -9.75 11.15
CA ASN A 334 -0.89 -9.96 9.99
C ASN A 334 -2.40 -9.93 10.34
N CYS A 335 -2.77 -9.47 11.53
CA CYS A 335 -4.17 -9.31 11.95
C CYS A 335 -4.76 -8.07 11.28
N ILE A 336 -5.97 -8.20 10.73
CA ILE A 336 -6.68 -7.05 10.14
C ILE A 336 -7.07 -6.08 11.26
N GLN A 337 -6.56 -4.85 11.18
CA GLN A 337 -6.83 -3.77 12.15
C GLN A 337 -7.90 -2.80 11.67
N ASN A 338 -8.02 -2.60 10.36
CA ASN A 338 -9.09 -1.81 9.75
C ASN A 338 -9.36 -2.25 8.32
N LEU A 339 -10.54 -1.90 7.82
CA LEU A 339 -11.02 -2.25 6.48
C LEU A 339 -11.71 -1.04 5.85
N ASN A 340 -11.29 -0.62 4.66
CA ASN A 340 -12.03 0.34 3.84
C ASN A 340 -12.69 -0.39 2.68
N ILE A 341 -14.00 -0.25 2.56
CA ILE A 341 -14.81 -0.89 1.53
C ILE A 341 -15.74 0.10 0.84
N GLN A 342 -15.71 0.08 -0.49
CA GLN A 342 -16.71 0.72 -1.33
C GLN A 342 -17.56 -0.34 -2.01
N TYR A 343 -18.87 -0.29 -1.81
CA TYR A 343 -19.79 -1.25 -2.42
C TYR A 343 -21.15 -0.64 -2.75
N LYS A 344 -21.84 -1.30 -3.69
CA LYS A 344 -23.22 -0.99 -4.07
C LYS A 344 -24.12 -2.19 -3.79
N VAL A 345 -25.36 -1.92 -3.42
CA VAL A 345 -26.41 -2.94 -3.26
C VAL A 345 -27.34 -2.90 -4.46
N LYS A 346 -27.75 -4.06 -4.98
CA LYS A 346 -28.75 -4.15 -6.03
C LYS A 346 -30.16 -4.07 -5.46
N LYS A 347 -30.90 -3.01 -5.78
CA LYS A 347 -32.32 -2.83 -5.43
C LYS A 347 -33.12 -2.59 -6.70
N MET A 348 -34.18 -3.37 -6.92
CA MET A 348 -35.09 -3.24 -8.09
C MET A 348 -34.33 -2.93 -9.41
N MET A 349 -33.38 -3.80 -9.76
CA MET A 349 -32.52 -3.73 -10.96
C MET A 349 -31.43 -2.65 -11.01
N ILE A 350 -31.33 -1.74 -10.03
CA ILE A 350 -30.32 -0.65 -10.00
C ILE A 350 -29.31 -0.88 -8.88
N TRP A 351 -28.04 -0.51 -9.12
CA TRP A 351 -26.97 -0.54 -8.12
C TRP A 351 -26.89 0.78 -7.36
N ILE A 352 -27.20 0.77 -6.07
CA ILE A 352 -27.28 1.95 -5.21
C ILE A 352 -26.13 1.91 -4.19
N LYS A 353 -25.49 3.05 -3.92
CA LYS A 353 -24.51 3.17 -2.81
C LYS A 353 -25.30 3.28 -1.51
N GLU A 354 -24.99 2.42 -0.55
CA GLU A 354 -25.63 2.39 0.78
C GLU A 354 -24.80 3.11 1.84
#